data_AF-A0AA40DXF9-F1
#
_entry.id   AF-A0AA40DXF9-F1
#
_cell.length_a   1.000
_cell.length_b   1.000
_cell.length_c   1.000
_cell.angle_alpha   90.00
_cell.angle_beta   90.00
_cell.angle_gamma   90.00
#
_symmetry.space_group_name_H-M   'P 1'
#
loop_
_entity.id
_entity.type
_entity.pdbx_description
1 polymer ?
#
loop_
_entity_poly.entity_id
_entity_poly.type
_entity_poly.pdbx_seq_one_letter_code
_entity_poly.pdbx_strand_id
1 'polypeptide(L)' 'EQDPYIRFKDVVGRKFRFPLHICNTWQAMEELIQQAFLEMEVIGPHVQEGHYDLIGPDGEIILPSEWERVVK' A
#
# COMPACT_ATOMS: atom_id res chain seq x y z
N GLU A 1 3.46 -2.17 24.51
CA GLU A 1 3.75 -2.98 23.31
C GLU A 1 4.13 -2.09 22.14
N GLN A 2 4.72 -2.67 21.08
CA GLN A 2 5.01 -1.96 19.84
C GLN A 2 3.77 -2.07 18.95
N ASP A 3 3.18 -0.94 18.56
CA ASP A 3 1.97 -0.96 17.70
C ASP A 3 2.26 -1.70 16.39
N PRO A 4 1.35 -2.59 15.94
CA PRO A 4 1.52 -3.31 14.69
C PRO A 4 1.56 -2.34 13.52
N TYR A 5 2.40 -2.61 12.51
CA TYR A 5 2.58 -1.76 11.34
C TYR A 5 2.82 -2.58 10.07
N ILE A 6 2.40 -2.04 8.93
CA ILE A 6 2.70 -2.57 7.61
C ILE A 6 3.93 -1.86 7.05
N ARG A 7 4.83 -2.62 6.42
CA ARG A 7 5.98 -2.08 5.68
C ARG A 7 5.60 -1.94 4.22
N PHE A 8 5.74 -0.74 3.68
CA PHE A 8 5.54 -0.47 2.27
C PHE A 8 6.86 -0.04 1.63
N LYS A 9 7.13 -0.53 0.42
CA LYS A 9 8.24 -0.08 -0.41
C LYS A 9 7.70 0.20 -1.79
N ASP A 10 7.95 1.39 -2.31
CA ASP A 10 7.53 1.72 -3.66
C ASP A 10 8.56 1.32 -4.73
N VAL A 11 8.17 1.53 -5.98
CA VAL A 11 8.96 1.22 -7.18
C VAL A 11 10.24 2.06 -7.29
N VAL A 12 10.32 3.22 -6.63
CA VAL A 12 11.52 4.07 -6.58
C VAL A 12 12.38 3.80 -5.35
N GLY A 13 12.01 2.84 -4.50
CA GLY A 13 12.80 2.35 -3.38
C GLY A 13 12.57 3.06 -2.04
N ARG A 14 11.62 4.01 -1.96
CA ARG A 14 11.23 4.65 -0.70
C ARG A 14 10.54 3.62 0.20
N LYS A 15 10.82 3.67 1.50
CA LYS A 15 10.26 2.74 2.49
C LYS A 15 9.41 3.50 3.49
N PHE A 16 8.22 2.99 3.77
CA PHE A 16 7.25 3.58 4.66
C PHE A 16 6.80 2.56 5.70
N ARG A 17 6.33 3.06 6.84
CA ARG A 17 5.70 2.27 7.90
C ARG A 17 4.36 2.92 8.23
N PHE A 18 3.29 2.15 8.02
CA PHE A 18 1.95 2.60 8.34
C PHE A 18 1.42 1.83 9.55
N PRO A 19 0.90 2.49 10.59
CA PRO A 19 0.21 1.80 11.66
C PRO A 19 -0.90 0.90 11.11
N LEU A 20 -0.99 -0.33 11.59
CA LEU A 20 -1.93 -1.31 11.05
C LEU A 20 -3.38 -0.82 11.19
N HIS A 21 -3.71 -0.14 12.28
CA HIS A 21 -5.06 0.37 12.53
C HIS A 21 -5.53 1.45 11.53
N ILE A 22 -4.63 2.11 10.80
CA ILE A 22 -5.00 3.09 9.76
C ILE A 22 -5.05 2.49 8.35
N CYS A 23 -4.55 1.27 8.16
CA CYS A 23 -4.45 0.61 6.86
C CYS A 23 -4.90 -0.86 6.93
N ASN A 24 -5.83 -1.16 7.84
CA ASN A 24 -6.31 -2.52 8.07
C ASN A 24 -7.29 -3.00 6.99
N THR A 25 -7.79 -2.12 6.14
CA THR A 25 -8.62 -2.46 4.98
C THR A 25 -7.91 -2.12 3.67
N TRP A 26 -8.33 -2.78 2.59
CA TRP A 26 -7.83 -2.48 1.24
C TRP A 26 -8.06 -1.01 0.90
N GLN A 27 -9.29 -0.53 1.13
CA GLN A 27 -9.65 0.86 0.83
C GLN A 27 -8.74 1.85 1.57
N ALA A 28 -8.49 1.63 2.87
CA ALA A 28 -7.62 2.52 3.63
C ALA A 28 -6.16 2.48 3.12
N MET A 29 -5.67 1.32 2.69
CA MET A 29 -4.36 1.21 2.07
C MET A 29 -4.31 1.90 0.70
N GLU A 30 -5.32 1.73 -0.14
CA GLU A 30 -5.45 2.38 -1.44
C GLU A 30 -5.47 3.92 -1.31
N GLU A 31 -6.24 4.45 -0.37
CA GLU A 31 -6.28 5.90 -0.09
C GLU A 31 -4.91 6.44 0.35
N LEU A 32 -4.16 5.69 1.18
CA LEU A 32 -2.81 6.07 1.58
C LEU A 32 -1.84 6.09 0.39
N ILE A 33 -1.93 5.10 -0.50
CA ILE A 33 -1.12 5.04 -1.72
C ILE A 33 -1.47 6.22 -2.62
N GLN A 34 -2.75 6.48 -2.88
CA GLN A 34 -3.18 7.61 -3.69
C GLN A 34 -2.67 8.95 -3.14
N GLN A 35 -2.76 9.16 -1.82
CA GLN A 35 -2.24 10.37 -1.18
C GLN A 35 -0.72 10.49 -1.30
N ALA A 36 0.02 9.39 -1.15
CA ALA A 36 1.49 9.39 -1.21
C ALA A 36 2.06 9.74 -2.59
N PHE A 37 1.26 9.59 -3.65
CA PHE A 37 1.66 9.86 -5.02
C PHE A 37 0.96 11.08 -5.64
N LEU A 38 0.17 11.84 -4.85
CA LEU A 38 -0.61 12.97 -5.34
C LEU A 38 0.25 14.07 -6.00
N GLU A 39 1.41 14.37 -5.41
CA GLU A 39 2.34 15.41 -5.92
C GLU A 39 3.27 14.91 -7.03
N MET A 40 3.21 13.63 -7.40
CA MET A 40 4.10 13.05 -8.40
C MET A 40 3.50 13.21 -9.81
N GLU A 41 3.95 14.21 -10.57
CA GLU A 41 3.38 14.53 -11.89
C GLU A 41 3.40 13.35 -12.89
N VAL A 42 4.44 12.51 -12.86
CA VAL A 42 4.62 11.41 -13.84
C VAL A 42 3.94 10.13 -13.38
N ILE A 43 4.09 9.74 -12.11
CA ILE A 43 3.59 8.44 -11.60
C ILE A 43 2.21 8.57 -10.96
N GLY A 44 1.89 9.75 -10.42
CA GLY A 44 0.63 10.05 -9.74
C GLY A 44 -0.61 9.67 -10.55
N PRO A 45 -0.76 10.13 -11.81
CA PRO A 45 -1.94 9.80 -12.62
C PRO A 45 -2.18 8.29 -12.77
N HIS A 46 -1.12 7.52 -12.98
CA HIS A 46 -1.22 6.06 -13.07
C HIS A 46 -1.65 5.43 -11.73
N VAL A 47 -1.14 5.94 -10.61
CA VAL A 47 -1.53 5.46 -9.28
C VAL A 47 -2.99 5.80 -8.97
N GLN A 48 -3.47 6.99 -9.35
CA GLN A 48 -4.88 7.39 -9.19
C GLN A 48 -5.84 6.51 -10.00
N GLU A 49 -5.38 6.01 -11.15
CA GLU A 49 -6.13 5.05 -11.98
C GLU A 49 -6.06 3.59 -11.48
N GLY A 50 -5.34 3.33 -10.39
CA GLY A 50 -5.18 1.98 -9.85
C GLY A 50 -4.12 1.13 -10.58
N HIS A 51 -3.24 1.75 -11.38
CA HIS A 51 -2.19 1.05 -12.13
C HIS A 51 -0.96 0.78 -11.26
N TYR A 52 -1.13 -0.06 -10.23
CA TYR A 52 -0.05 -0.53 -9.36
C TYR A 52 -0.38 -1.91 -8.77
N ASP A 53 0.66 -2.67 -8.43
CA ASP A 53 0.53 -3.93 -7.70
C ASP A 53 1.05 -3.77 -6.27
N LEU A 54 0.37 -4.39 -5.31
CA LEU A 54 0.93 -4.59 -3.98
C LEU A 54 1.61 -5.96 -3.93
N ILE A 55 2.85 -5.99 -3.46
CA ILE A 55 3.62 -7.23 -3.36
C ILE A 55 3.72 -7.62 -1.89
N GLY A 56 3.28 -8.84 -1.58
CA GLY A 56 3.35 -9.42 -0.24
C GLY A 56 4.77 -9.85 0.16
N PRO A 57 4.95 -10.24 1.43
CA PRO A 57 6.26 -10.66 1.96
C PRO A 57 6.89 -11.82 1.17
N ASP A 58 6.07 -12.69 0.59
CA ASP A 58 6.49 -13.87 -0.17
C ASP A 58 6.75 -13.57 -1.66
N GLY A 59 6.60 -12.31 -2.08
CA GLY A 59 6.80 -11.87 -3.47
C GLY A 59 5.57 -12.02 -4.37
N GLU A 60 4.43 -12.45 -3.83
CA GLU A 60 3.18 -12.58 -4.56
C GLU A 60 2.41 -11.26 -4.65
N ILE A 61 1.67 -11.07 -5.74
CA ILE A 61 0.76 -9.92 -5.88
C ILE A 61 -0.44 -10.11 -4.95
N ILE A 62 -0.71 -9.12 -4.11
CA ILE A 62 -1.87 -9.07 -3.24
C ILE A 62 -3.02 -8.47 -4.02
N LEU A 63 -4.04 -9.29 -4.28
CA LEU A 63 -5.30 -8.83 -4.84
C LEU A 63 -6.16 -8.14 -3.76
N PRO A 64 -7.03 -7.18 -4.13
CA PRO A 64 -7.96 -6.55 -3.19
C PRO A 64 -8.80 -7.56 -2.39
N SER A 65 -9.26 -8.63 -3.05
CA SER A 65 -10.06 -9.70 -2.43
C SER A 65 -9.30 -10.55 -1.41
N GLU A 66 -7.97 -10.55 -1.47
CA GLU A 66 -7.10 -11.34 -0.59
C GLU A 66 -6.52 -10.49 0.55
N TRP A 67 -6.79 -9.17 0.57
CA TRP A 67 -6.22 -8.24 1.55
C TRP A 67 -6.44 -8.69 2.99
N GLU A 68 -7.68 -9.02 3.36
CA GLU A 68 -8.05 -9.47 4.72
C GLU A 68 -7.36 -10.77 5.13
N ARG A 69 -6.90 -11.57 4.17
CA ARG A 69 -6.16 -12.81 4.46
C ARG A 69 -4.69 -12.54 4.73
N VAL A 70 -4.14 -11.52 4.07
CA VAL A 70 -2.73 -11.10 4.19
C VAL A 70 -2.52 -10.22 5.42
N VAL A 71 -3.48 -9.36 5.73
CA VAL A 71 -3.41 -8.39 6.82
C VAL A 71 -4.16 -8.92 8.03
N LYS A 72 -3.41 -9.41 9.03
CA LYS A 72 -3.91 -9.92 10.32
C LYS A 72 -3.28 -9.17 11.48
#